data_AF-A0A1M6VPD4-F1
#
_entry.id   AF-A0A1M6VPD4-F1
#
_cell.length_a   1.000
_cell.length_b   1.000
_cell.length_c   1.000
_cell.angle_alpha   90.00
_cell.angle_beta   90.00
_cell.angle_gamma   90.00
#
_symmetry.space_group_name_H-M   'P 1'
#
loop_
_entity.id
_entity.type
_entity.pdbx_description
1 polymer ?
#
loop_
_entity_poly.entity_id
_entity_poly.type
_entity_poly.pdbx_seq_one_letter_code
_entity_poly.pdbx_strand_id
1 'polypeptide(L)'
;MEKKNITTIDAYISTFPAATQKLLKQVRQTIKKTAPDATEKIAYGIPTFVYHGNLVHFGGYDHHIGFYPASSGVAHFEKELQHFHTSKGTIQFPLDEPIPLELIARITAFRMKENEEKQAKKKSPAKKTESFFIPRISNPARRALESIGINTPKKLAKYSEKEMLALHGMGKASLPLMRETLLQHGLSFRES
;
A
#
# COMPACT_ATOMS: atom_id res chain seq x y z
N MET A 1 33.06 -1.88 16.64
CA MET A 1 32.93 -1.86 15.17
C MET A 1 32.08 -0.66 14.78
N GLU A 2 32.65 0.30 14.07
CA GLU A 2 31.87 1.42 13.50
C GLU A 2 30.77 0.86 12.60
N LYS A 3 29.52 1.25 12.86
CA LYS A 3 28.41 0.99 11.94
C LYS A 3 28.64 1.87 10.71
N LYS A 4 29.34 1.35 9.70
CA LYS A 4 29.33 1.96 8.36
C LYS A 4 27.86 2.09 7.94
N ASN A 5 27.36 3.31 7.83
CA ASN A 5 26.03 3.58 7.32
C ASN A 5 26.03 3.25 5.83
N ILE A 6 25.68 2.00 5.49
CA ILE A 6 25.54 1.54 4.11
C ILE A 6 24.27 2.18 3.55
N THR A 7 24.42 3.12 2.62
CA THR A 7 23.32 3.87 2.02
C THR A 7 23.03 3.49 0.57
N THR A 8 23.93 2.74 -0.09
CA THR A 8 23.79 2.32 -1.49
C THR A 8 23.86 0.80 -1.63
N ILE A 9 23.23 0.28 -2.69
CA ILE A 9 23.27 -1.15 -3.02
C ILE A 9 24.69 -1.60 -3.38
N ASP A 10 25.47 -0.76 -4.07
CA ASP A 10 26.88 -1.08 -4.38
C ASP A 10 27.72 -1.23 -3.12
N ALA A 11 27.59 -0.30 -2.17
CA ALA A 11 28.27 -0.39 -0.88
C ALA A 11 27.85 -1.65 -0.11
N TYR A 12 26.55 -1.99 -0.12
CA TYR A 12 26.05 -3.23 0.48
C TYR A 12 26.68 -4.47 -0.17
N ILE A 13 26.64 -4.57 -1.51
CA ILE A 13 27.18 -5.74 -2.21
C ILE A 13 28.68 -5.88 -1.93
N SER A 14 29.43 -4.77 -1.85
CA SER A 14 30.87 -4.80 -1.63
C SER A 14 31.30 -5.45 -0.30
N THR A 15 30.38 -5.61 0.67
CA THR A 15 30.69 -6.25 1.96
C THR A 15 30.69 -7.78 1.91
N PHE A 16 30.28 -8.38 0.79
CA PHE A 16 30.19 -9.84 0.64
C PHE A 16 31.42 -10.43 -0.08
N PRO A 17 31.69 -11.74 0.05
CA PRO A 17 32.70 -12.43 -0.76
C PRO A 17 32.42 -12.33 -2.26
N ALA A 18 33.46 -12.37 -3.09
CA ALA A 18 33.36 -12.13 -4.55
C ALA A 18 32.33 -13.03 -5.26
N ALA A 19 32.19 -14.29 -4.82
CA ALA A 19 31.20 -15.22 -5.35
C ALA A 19 29.75 -14.73 -5.09
N THR A 20 29.43 -14.38 -3.85
CA THR A 20 28.13 -13.82 -3.46
C THR A 20 27.88 -12.47 -4.11
N GLN A 21 28.92 -11.62 -4.27
CA GLN A 21 28.78 -10.35 -5.00
C GLN A 21 28.31 -10.55 -6.42
N LYS A 22 28.86 -11.55 -7.13
CA LYS A 22 28.47 -11.87 -8.51
C LYS A 22 26.98 -12.19 -8.58
N LEU A 23 26.48 -13.04 -7.68
CA LEU A 23 25.08 -13.44 -7.63
C LEU A 23 24.16 -12.26 -7.27
N LEU A 24 24.51 -11.46 -6.26
CA LEU A 24 23.77 -10.25 -5.89
C LEU A 24 23.68 -9.24 -7.05
N LYS A 25 24.77 -9.08 -7.82
CA LYS A 25 24.80 -8.21 -9.01
C LYS A 25 23.88 -8.74 -10.11
N GLN A 26 23.85 -10.05 -10.34
CA GLN A 26 22.92 -10.66 -11.30
C GLN A 26 21.47 -10.42 -10.89
N VAL A 27 21.11 -10.63 -9.62
CA VAL A 27 19.76 -10.36 -9.11
C VAL A 27 19.39 -8.89 -9.30
N ARG A 28 20.26 -7.95 -8.90
CA ARG A 28 20.05 -6.50 -9.10
C ARG A 28 19.84 -6.15 -10.57
N GLN A 29 20.68 -6.66 -11.46
CA GLN A 29 20.61 -6.39 -12.90
C GLN A 29 19.30 -6.92 -13.50
N THR A 30 18.87 -8.12 -13.12
CA THR A 30 17.59 -8.71 -13.54
C THR A 30 16.41 -7.87 -13.09
N ILE A 31 16.41 -7.41 -11.84
CA ILE A 31 15.35 -6.53 -11.32
C ILE A 31 15.34 -5.19 -12.08
N LYS A 32 16.50 -4.56 -12.26
CA LYS A 32 16.64 -3.28 -12.96
C LYS A 32 16.23 -3.37 -14.44
N LYS A 33 16.54 -4.47 -15.12
CA LYS A 33 16.10 -4.72 -16.51
C LYS A 33 14.60 -4.89 -16.61
N THR A 34 14.00 -5.60 -15.65
CA THR A 34 12.55 -5.83 -15.59
C THR A 34 11.78 -4.56 -15.21
N ALA A 35 12.34 -3.77 -14.30
CA ALA A 35 11.71 -2.59 -13.71
C ALA A 35 12.61 -1.34 -13.90
N PRO A 36 12.78 -0.84 -15.14
CA PRO A 36 13.70 0.27 -15.43
C PRO A 36 13.34 1.57 -14.68
N ASP A 37 12.06 1.78 -14.38
CA ASP A 37 11.56 2.96 -13.67
C ASP A 37 11.56 2.81 -12.14
N ALA A 38 12.01 1.64 -11.63
CA ALA A 38 12.13 1.44 -10.20
C ALA A 38 13.37 2.15 -9.64
N THR A 39 13.22 2.76 -8.47
CA THR A 39 14.33 3.40 -7.74
C THR A 39 14.96 2.43 -6.74
N GLU A 40 16.26 2.60 -6.49
CA GLU A 40 17.03 1.78 -5.56
C GLU A 40 17.20 2.50 -4.21
N LYS A 41 17.09 1.76 -3.10
CA LYS A 41 17.43 2.24 -1.76
C LYS A 41 17.93 1.11 -0.87
N ILE A 42 18.50 1.46 0.28
CA ILE A 42 18.66 0.54 1.41
C ILE A 42 17.50 0.75 2.38
N ALA A 43 16.74 -0.31 2.67
CA ALA A 43 15.70 -0.30 3.69
C ALA A 43 15.79 -1.59 4.51
N TYR A 44 15.57 -1.48 5.82
CA TYR A 44 15.77 -2.60 6.75
C TYR A 44 17.17 -3.23 6.67
N GLY A 45 18.18 -2.43 6.28
CA GLY A 45 19.56 -2.89 6.12
C GLY A 45 19.85 -3.67 4.83
N ILE A 46 18.89 -3.81 3.91
CA ILE A 46 19.06 -4.58 2.67
C ILE A 46 18.66 -3.80 1.40
N PRO A 47 19.23 -4.16 0.24
CA PRO A 47 18.82 -3.68 -1.06
C PRO A 47 17.31 -3.78 -1.31
N THR A 48 16.74 -2.67 -1.77
CA THR A 48 15.30 -2.53 -2.00
C THR A 48 15.05 -1.77 -3.30
N PHE A 49 14.18 -2.32 -4.15
CA PHE A 49 13.63 -1.61 -5.30
C PHE A 49 12.25 -1.04 -4.94
N VAL A 50 11.96 0.16 -5.43
CA VAL A 50 10.73 0.90 -5.18
C VAL A 50 10.09 1.31 -6.49
N TYR A 51 8.84 0.90 -6.69
CA TYR A 51 8.00 1.26 -7.83
C TYR A 51 6.55 1.32 -7.35
N HIS A 52 5.99 2.54 -7.26
CA HIS A 52 4.67 2.80 -6.64
C HIS A 52 4.48 2.22 -5.22
N GLY A 53 5.58 2.15 -4.46
CA GLY A 53 5.69 1.43 -3.18
C GLY A 53 6.89 0.48 -3.20
N ASN A 54 7.14 -0.25 -2.11
CA ASN A 54 8.19 -1.27 -2.13
C ASN A 54 7.84 -2.34 -3.19
N LEU A 55 8.75 -2.56 -4.13
CA LEU A 55 8.58 -3.51 -5.22
C LEU A 55 9.03 -4.90 -4.74
N VAL A 56 10.34 -5.04 -4.54
CA VAL A 56 11.01 -6.24 -4.02
C VAL A 56 12.23 -5.83 -3.19
N HIS A 57 12.65 -6.71 -2.29
CA HIS A 57 13.93 -6.61 -1.58
C HIS A 57 14.80 -7.82 -1.91
N PHE A 58 16.11 -7.71 -1.73
CA PHE A 58 17.02 -8.85 -1.78
C PHE A 58 18.21 -8.64 -0.84
N GLY A 59 18.81 -9.73 -0.36
CA GLY A 59 19.93 -9.69 0.57
C GLY A 59 20.84 -10.92 0.45
N GLY A 60 22.11 -10.75 0.78
CA GLY A 60 23.08 -11.84 0.82
C GLY A 60 23.16 -12.48 2.20
N TYR A 61 23.28 -13.80 2.24
CA TYR A 61 23.51 -14.61 3.44
C TYR A 61 24.61 -15.65 3.17
N ASP A 62 25.07 -16.34 4.21
CA ASP A 62 26.19 -17.28 4.12
C ASP A 62 25.96 -18.42 3.12
N HIS A 63 24.71 -18.87 2.98
CA HIS A 63 24.34 -20.03 2.15
C HIS A 63 23.30 -19.73 1.07
N HIS A 64 22.72 -18.53 1.03
CA HIS A 64 21.68 -18.20 0.07
C HIS A 64 21.60 -16.70 -0.24
N ILE A 65 20.91 -16.36 -1.33
CA ILE A 65 20.34 -15.03 -1.55
C ILE A 65 18.89 -15.05 -1.07
N GLY A 66 18.56 -14.14 -0.14
CA GLY A 66 17.18 -13.89 0.25
C GLY A 66 16.51 -12.97 -0.76
N PHE A 67 15.32 -13.34 -1.24
CA PHE A 67 14.50 -12.53 -2.13
C PHE A 67 13.09 -12.36 -1.55
N TYR A 68 12.60 -11.12 -1.52
CA TYR A 68 11.41 -10.75 -0.75
C TYR A 68 10.38 -10.05 -1.64
N PRO A 69 9.53 -10.82 -2.35
CA PRO A 69 8.53 -10.26 -3.25
C PRO A 69 7.18 -9.99 -2.57
N ALA A 70 7.15 -9.76 -1.25
CA ALA A 70 5.93 -9.77 -0.44
C ALA A 70 5.17 -11.11 -0.52
N SER A 71 4.08 -11.22 0.24
CA SER A 71 3.36 -12.50 0.34
C SER A 71 2.57 -12.88 -0.90
N SER A 72 2.09 -11.89 -1.64
CA SER A 72 1.43 -12.12 -2.93
C SER A 72 2.39 -12.72 -3.95
N GLY A 73 3.65 -12.27 -3.99
CA GLY A 73 4.66 -12.79 -4.90
C GLY A 73 5.00 -14.25 -4.61
N VAL A 74 5.15 -14.65 -3.34
CA VAL A 74 5.40 -16.06 -2.99
C VAL A 74 4.19 -16.92 -3.34
N ALA A 75 2.98 -16.49 -2.95
CA ALA A 75 1.76 -17.27 -3.17
C ALA A 75 1.44 -17.47 -4.66
N HIS A 76 1.67 -16.46 -5.51
CA HIS A 76 1.39 -16.57 -6.95
C HIS A 76 2.29 -17.59 -7.66
N PHE A 77 3.54 -17.72 -7.22
CA PHE A 77 4.56 -18.57 -7.85
C PHE A 77 4.82 -19.87 -7.07
N GLU A 78 3.95 -20.25 -6.13
CA GLU A 78 4.14 -21.39 -5.22
C GLU A 78 4.57 -22.68 -5.93
N LYS A 79 3.93 -23.03 -7.05
CA LYS A 79 4.26 -24.24 -7.84
C LYS A 79 5.69 -24.24 -8.37
N GLU A 80 6.19 -23.08 -8.75
CA GLU A 80 7.54 -22.92 -9.33
C GLU A 80 8.61 -22.81 -8.24
N LEU A 81 8.18 -22.53 -7.01
CA LEU A 81 9.03 -22.37 -5.85
C LEU A 81 9.19 -23.64 -5.03
N GLN A 82 8.58 -24.77 -5.44
CA GLN A 82 8.56 -26.03 -4.69
C GLN A 82 9.96 -26.58 -4.34
N HIS A 83 10.97 -26.24 -5.15
CA HIS A 83 12.36 -26.68 -4.95
C HIS A 83 13.19 -25.72 -4.08
N PHE A 84 12.62 -24.56 -3.73
CA PHE A 84 13.31 -23.56 -2.91
C PHE A 84 12.71 -23.49 -1.52
N HIS A 85 13.54 -23.15 -0.53
CA HIS A 85 13.02 -22.84 0.79
C HIS A 85 12.26 -21.49 0.74
N THR A 86 10.99 -21.52 1.16
CA THR A 86 10.12 -20.34 1.16
C THR A 86 9.41 -20.13 2.49
N SER A 87 9.00 -18.89 2.76
CA SER A 87 8.06 -18.55 3.81
C SER A 87 7.09 -17.50 3.30
N LYS A 88 6.17 -17.00 4.15
CA LYS A 88 5.05 -16.13 3.72
C LYS A 88 5.46 -14.98 2.80
N GLY A 89 6.67 -14.42 2.89
CA GLY A 89 7.13 -13.34 1.99
C GLY A 89 8.61 -13.45 1.60
N THR A 90 9.19 -14.64 1.73
CA THR A 90 10.63 -14.87 1.53
C THR A 90 10.83 -16.08 0.63
N ILE A 91 11.82 -15.96 -0.26
CA ILE A 91 12.37 -17.05 -1.06
C ILE A 91 13.87 -17.07 -0.80
N GLN A 92 14.44 -18.25 -0.57
CA GLN A 92 15.88 -18.43 -0.42
C GLN A 92 16.42 -19.16 -1.65
N PHE A 93 17.30 -18.50 -2.39
CA PHE A 93 18.01 -19.10 -3.52
C PHE A 93 19.39 -19.57 -3.05
N PRO A 94 19.68 -20.88 -3.02
CA PRO A 94 20.99 -21.40 -2.61
C PRO A 94 22.14 -20.82 -3.43
N LEU A 95 23.33 -20.65 -2.83
CA LEU A 95 24.51 -20.11 -3.54
C LEU A 95 25.26 -21.16 -4.37
N ASP A 96 25.02 -22.45 -4.11
CA ASP A 96 25.61 -23.60 -4.80
C ASP A 96 24.83 -24.04 -6.04
N GLU A 97 23.67 -23.44 -6.29
CA GLU A 97 22.84 -23.67 -7.46
C GLU A 97 22.78 -22.43 -8.39
N PRO A 98 22.51 -22.62 -9.70
CA PRO A 98 22.27 -21.49 -10.59
C PRO A 98 21.10 -20.62 -10.13
N ILE A 99 21.35 -19.32 -9.94
CA ILE A 99 20.28 -18.37 -9.57
C ILE A 99 19.21 -18.33 -10.67
N PRO A 100 17.92 -18.52 -10.35
CA PRO A 100 16.84 -18.60 -11.32
C PRO A 100 16.40 -17.20 -11.79
N LEU A 101 17.24 -16.54 -12.61
CA LEU A 101 17.04 -15.15 -13.04
C LEU A 101 15.70 -14.94 -13.77
N GLU A 102 15.26 -15.89 -14.59
CA GLU A 102 13.96 -15.81 -15.27
C GLU A 102 12.77 -15.81 -14.31
N LEU A 103 12.85 -16.62 -13.24
CA LEU A 103 11.83 -16.62 -12.19
C LEU A 103 11.81 -15.29 -11.43
N ILE A 104 12.99 -14.75 -11.09
CA ILE A 104 13.12 -13.44 -10.45
C ILE A 104 12.50 -12.33 -11.32
N ALA A 105 12.75 -12.36 -12.63
CA ALA A 105 12.16 -11.40 -13.57
C ALA A 105 10.63 -11.49 -13.57
N ARG A 106 10.06 -12.69 -13.70
CA ARG A 106 8.60 -12.88 -13.70
C ARG A 106 7.95 -12.45 -12.39
N ILE A 107 8.54 -12.80 -11.25
CA ILE A 107 8.04 -12.35 -9.93
C ILE A 107 8.10 -10.82 -9.83
N THR A 108 9.19 -10.21 -10.27
CA THR A 108 9.33 -8.75 -10.26
C THR A 108 8.27 -8.07 -11.14
N ALA A 109 8.04 -8.56 -12.35
CA ALA A 109 7.03 -8.05 -13.26
C ALA A 109 5.60 -8.19 -12.68
N PHE A 110 5.30 -9.32 -12.05
CA PHE A 110 4.04 -9.52 -11.33
C PHE A 110 3.87 -8.47 -10.21
N ARG A 111 4.92 -8.23 -9.43
CA ARG A 111 4.91 -7.24 -8.34
C ARG A 111 4.75 -5.80 -8.83
N MET A 112 5.27 -5.47 -10.03
CA MET A 112 5.03 -4.17 -10.67
C MET A 112 3.55 -3.97 -10.95
N LYS A 113 2.90 -4.94 -11.60
CA LYS A 113 1.46 -4.88 -11.91
C LYS A 113 0.60 -4.71 -10.65
N GLU A 114 0.89 -5.47 -9.59
CA GLU A 114 0.20 -5.31 -8.31
C GLU A 114 0.39 -3.90 -7.70
N ASN A 115 1.58 -3.32 -7.84
CA ASN A 115 1.86 -1.98 -7.32
C ASN A 115 1.14 -0.90 -8.14
N GLU A 116 1.05 -1.07 -9.46
CA GLU A 116 0.26 -0.21 -10.36
C GLU A 116 -1.23 -0.26 -10.02
N GLU A 117 -1.80 -1.45 -9.81
CA GLU A 117 -3.19 -1.61 -9.41
C GLU A 117 -3.47 -0.95 -8.04
N LYS A 118 -2.57 -1.13 -7.07
CA LYS A 118 -2.67 -0.47 -5.76
C LYS A 118 -2.58 1.06 -5.92
N GLN A 119 -1.71 1.54 -6.79
CA GLN A 119 -1.55 2.96 -7.07
C GLN A 119 -2.78 3.55 -7.78
N ALA A 120 -3.37 2.82 -8.73
CA ALA A 120 -4.60 3.18 -9.41
C ALA A 120 -5.76 3.25 -8.41
N LYS A 121 -5.90 2.26 -7.52
CA LYS A 121 -6.90 2.27 -6.43
C LYS A 121 -6.72 3.43 -5.45
N LYS A 122 -5.49 3.90 -5.23
CA LYS A 122 -5.19 5.10 -4.42
C LYS A 122 -5.47 6.42 -5.15
N LYS A 123 -5.24 6.47 -6.48
CA LYS A 123 -5.46 7.66 -7.32
C LYS A 123 -6.93 7.83 -7.72
N SER A 124 -7.68 6.73 -7.81
CA SER A 124 -9.13 6.79 -7.79
C SER A 124 -9.53 7.52 -6.51
N PRO A 125 -10.24 8.67 -6.58
CA PRO A 125 -10.62 9.41 -5.39
C PRO A 125 -11.36 8.42 -4.49
N ALA A 126 -10.70 8.03 -3.39
CA ALA A 126 -11.12 6.98 -2.47
C ALA A 126 -12.63 7.04 -2.38
N LYS A 127 -13.35 6.06 -2.98
CA LYS A 127 -14.81 6.03 -3.18
C LYS A 127 -15.40 7.27 -2.53
N LYS A 128 -15.43 8.42 -3.25
CA LYS A 128 -16.14 9.61 -2.75
C LYS A 128 -17.44 9.02 -2.24
N THR A 129 -17.60 9.06 -0.93
CA THR A 129 -18.72 8.56 -0.15
C THR A 129 -19.89 8.35 -1.09
N GLU A 130 -20.40 7.11 -1.27
CA GLU A 130 -21.68 6.90 -1.97
C GLU A 130 -22.57 8.07 -1.60
N SER A 131 -22.91 8.92 -2.57
CA SER A 131 -23.09 10.36 -2.36
C SER A 131 -24.14 10.59 -1.29
N PHE A 132 -23.67 10.71 -0.04
CA PHE A 132 -24.56 11.07 1.03
C PHE A 132 -24.98 12.50 0.71
N PHE A 133 -26.26 12.80 0.89
CA PHE A 133 -26.84 14.05 0.41
C PHE A 133 -26.20 15.30 1.04
N ILE A 134 -25.40 15.12 2.09
CA ILE A 134 -24.56 16.14 2.74
C ILE A 134 -23.11 15.93 2.29
N PRO A 135 -22.60 16.73 1.33
CA PRO A 135 -21.23 16.61 0.86
C PRO A 135 -20.24 16.85 2.01
N ARG A 136 -19.13 16.09 2.03
CA ARG A 136 -17.99 16.30 2.96
C ARG A 136 -18.32 16.13 4.45
N ILE A 137 -19.48 15.59 4.80
CA ILE A 137 -19.76 15.21 6.18
C ILE A 137 -18.76 14.13 6.65
N SER A 138 -18.33 14.19 7.90
CA SER A 138 -17.40 13.22 8.48
C SER A 138 -18.05 11.83 8.61
N ASN A 139 -17.25 10.76 8.56
CA ASN A 139 -17.76 9.39 8.72
C ASN A 139 -18.55 9.17 10.03
N PRO A 140 -18.14 9.72 11.19
CA PRO A 140 -18.94 9.63 12.42
C PRO A 140 -20.33 10.27 12.29
N ALA A 141 -20.40 11.50 11.75
CA ALA A 141 -21.67 12.20 11.60
C ALA A 141 -22.56 11.56 10.52
N ARG A 142 -21.99 11.05 9.43
CA ARG A 142 -22.72 10.25 8.42
C ARG A 142 -23.38 9.04 9.07
N ARG A 143 -22.61 8.24 9.82
CA ARG A 143 -23.10 7.04 10.48
C ARG A 143 -24.21 7.34 11.49
N ALA A 144 -24.06 8.44 12.25
CA ALA A 144 -25.09 8.89 13.19
C ALA A 144 -26.41 9.25 12.50
N LEU A 145 -26.36 9.92 11.34
CA LEU A 145 -27.55 10.20 10.54
C LEU A 145 -28.16 8.93 9.94
N GLU A 146 -27.32 8.06 9.38
CA GLU A 146 -27.77 6.77 8.81
C GLU A 146 -28.39 5.87 9.87
N SER A 147 -27.85 5.83 11.09
CA SER A 147 -28.37 5.00 12.19
C SER A 147 -29.78 5.40 12.63
N ILE A 148 -30.15 6.67 12.44
CA ILE A 148 -31.50 7.18 12.69
C ILE A 148 -32.32 7.34 11.41
N GLY A 149 -31.85 6.80 10.28
CA GLY A 149 -32.56 6.75 9.01
C GLY A 149 -32.62 8.06 8.22
N ILE A 150 -31.82 9.06 8.59
CA ILE A 150 -31.70 10.32 7.85
C ILE A 150 -30.75 10.10 6.66
N ASN A 151 -31.35 9.95 5.48
CA ASN A 151 -30.64 9.74 4.21
C ASN A 151 -31.07 10.71 3.10
N THR A 152 -31.88 11.73 3.41
CA THR A 152 -32.27 12.78 2.47
C THR A 152 -32.40 14.15 3.16
N PRO A 153 -32.30 15.27 2.41
CA PRO A 153 -32.53 16.62 2.96
C PRO A 153 -33.91 16.76 3.59
N LYS A 154 -34.95 16.18 2.97
CA LYS A 154 -36.32 16.20 3.48
C LYS A 154 -36.47 15.51 4.84
N LYS A 155 -35.72 14.43 5.10
CA LYS A 155 -35.73 13.77 6.40
C LYS A 155 -34.95 14.57 7.44
N LEU A 156 -33.83 15.17 7.05
CA LEU A 156 -33.04 16.03 7.92
C LEU A 156 -33.82 17.26 8.39
N ALA A 157 -34.60 17.89 7.50
CA ALA A 157 -35.43 19.06 7.80
C ALA A 157 -36.49 18.83 8.90
N LYS A 158 -36.81 17.56 9.22
CA LYS A 158 -37.78 17.22 10.28
C LYS A 158 -37.22 17.39 11.69
N TYR A 159 -35.91 17.56 11.82
CA TYR A 159 -35.20 17.70 13.08
C TYR A 159 -34.79 19.16 13.31
N SER A 160 -34.62 19.51 14.57
CA SER A 160 -34.01 20.76 15.02
C SER A 160 -32.49 20.62 15.10
N GLU A 161 -31.78 21.75 15.12
CA GLU A 161 -30.32 21.74 15.31
C GLU A 161 -29.91 21.15 16.66
N LYS A 162 -30.74 21.34 17.70
CA LYS A 162 -30.51 20.79 19.03
C LYS A 162 -30.57 19.27 19.04
N GLU A 163 -31.56 18.67 18.37
CA GLU A 163 -31.68 17.22 18.22
C GLU A 163 -30.50 16.65 17.43
N MET A 164 -30.04 17.36 16.39
CA MET A 164 -28.86 16.98 15.62
C MET A 164 -27.59 16.97 16.48
N LEU A 165 -27.33 18.05 17.22
CA LEU A 165 -26.17 18.13 18.11
C LEU A 165 -26.17 17.11 19.26
N ALA A 166 -27.35 16.61 19.65
CA ALA A 166 -27.46 15.58 20.68
C ALA A 166 -27.04 14.19 20.17
N LEU A 167 -26.86 13.98 18.86
CA LEU A 167 -26.44 12.70 18.31
C LEU A 167 -24.96 12.42 18.60
N HIS A 168 -24.68 11.21 19.09
CA HIS A 168 -23.32 10.73 19.29
C HIS A 168 -22.56 10.66 17.97
N GLY A 169 -21.43 11.36 17.89
CA GLY A 169 -20.62 11.48 16.67
C GLY A 169 -20.92 12.72 15.81
N MET A 170 -21.87 13.57 16.20
CA MET A 170 -22.08 14.87 15.56
C MET A 170 -21.15 15.94 16.17
N GLY A 171 -20.17 16.42 15.38
CA GLY A 171 -19.26 17.48 15.79
C GLY A 171 -19.76 18.88 15.40
N LYS A 172 -19.21 19.93 16.03
CA LYS A 172 -19.54 21.34 15.71
C LYS A 172 -19.40 21.68 14.21
N ALA A 173 -18.49 20.99 13.51
CA ALA A 173 -18.25 21.18 12.08
C ALA A 173 -19.33 20.57 11.16
N SER A 174 -20.21 19.70 11.68
CA SER A 174 -21.25 19.04 10.87
C SER A 174 -22.47 19.94 10.64
N LEU A 175 -22.83 20.79 11.60
CA LEU A 175 -24.00 21.67 11.52
C LEU A 175 -23.96 22.64 10.33
N PRO A 176 -22.86 23.38 10.06
CA PRO A 176 -22.79 24.29 8.92
C PRO A 176 -23.03 23.57 7.58
N LEU A 177 -22.49 22.36 7.42
CA LEU A 177 -22.67 21.54 6.22
C LEU A 177 -24.13 21.10 6.05
N MET A 178 -24.80 20.75 7.15
CA MET A 178 -26.22 20.41 7.14
C MET A 178 -27.09 21.61 6.75
N ARG A 179 -26.81 22.80 7.32
CA ARG A 179 -27.51 24.04 6.95
C ARG A 179 -27.34 24.37 5.47
N GLU A 180 -26.10 24.33 4.98
CA GLU A 180 -25.80 24.57 3.57
C GLU A 180 -26.55 23.59 2.66
N THR A 181 -26.56 22.30 3.03
CA THR A 181 -27.27 21.27 2.27
C THR A 181 -28.78 21.48 2.26
N LEU A 182 -29.39 21.83 3.40
CA LEU A 182 -30.82 22.13 3.48
C LEU A 182 -31.16 23.37 2.64
N LEU A 183 -30.34 24.42 2.75
CA LEU A 183 -30.53 25.67 2.00
C LEU A 183 -30.46 25.45 0.49
N GLN A 184 -29.53 24.63 0.01
CA GLN A 184 -29.43 24.23 -1.41
C GLN A 184 -30.70 23.52 -1.93
N HIS A 185 -31.50 22.94 -1.03
CA HIS A 185 -32.77 22.28 -1.34
C HIS A 185 -34.00 23.13 -1.00
N GLY A 186 -33.81 24.40 -0.62
CA GLY A 186 -34.90 25.28 -0.19
C GLY A 186 -35.55 24.83 1.13
N LEU A 187 -34.82 24.12 1.98
CA LEU A 187 -35.26 23.62 3.28
C LEU A 187 -34.50 24.33 4.41
N SER A 188 -35.06 24.26 5.61
CA SER A 188 -34.40 24.63 6.86
C SER A 188 -34.57 23.51 7.87
N PHE A 189 -33.85 23.59 8.99
CA PHE A 189 -34.17 22.77 10.15
C PHE A 189 -35.54 23.14 10.70
N ARG A 190 -36.15 22.22 11.45
CA ARG A 190 -37.36 22.51 12.22
C ARG A 190 -37.05 23.57 13.26
N GLU A 191 -37.85 24.63 13.32
CA GLU A 191 -37.84 25.61 14.41
C GLU A 191 -37.98 24.85 15.75
N SER A 192 -37.25 25.31 16.77
CA SER A 192 -37.14 24.62 18.07
C SER A 192 -38.40 24.79 18.91
#